data_AF-A0AAN7BUU9-F1
#
_entry.id   AF-A0AAN7BUU9-F1
#
_cell.length_a   1.000
_cell.length_b   1.000
_cell.length_c   1.000
_cell.angle_alpha   90.00
_cell.angle_beta   90.00
_cell.angle_gamma   90.00
#
_symmetry.space_group_name_H-M   'P 1'
#
loop_
_entity.id
_entity.type
_entity.pdbx_description
1 polymer ?
#
loop_
_entity_poly.entity_id
_entity_poly.type
_entity_poly.pdbx_seq_one_letter_code
_entity_poly.pdbx_strand_id
1 'polypeptide(L)'
;MSTRTLPNIIITGTPGVGKTSHCELLAERTGLKHLSVNDVVKDKECHEGWDEEYQSWIVDEDKLLDAIEEDVKKGGYIIDWHACDLFPKSWIDLVIVLRVDTKALYDRLTARKYPEIKLQENLDSEIMDVLIQEARDSYDEEIVVELQSNDADEMESNVERIESWFESWKGDNKKEGWEGVQPINIYPNMAPQTLNFITGNANKLSEVKAILSANNISITSQPLDLPEIQGDLNDVTIDKCKRAAEIIQGPVLVEDTCLCFNALKGLPGPYIKWFLTSLGHEGLNNLLAAYEDKSAQAVCTFAYSAGPDHEPILFQGITDGKIVSARGPGNFGWDPIFEYEGQTYAEMEKSEKNKISHRAKALAKLQEWFAKEMSS
;
A
#
# COMPACT_ATOMS: atom_id res chain seq x y z
N MET A 1 27.54 -1.03 -18.10
CA MET A 1 26.13 -1.45 -18.04
C MET A 1 26.10 -2.85 -17.45
N SER A 2 25.41 -3.01 -16.33
CA SER A 2 25.29 -4.29 -15.61
C SER A 2 24.76 -5.37 -16.55
N THR A 3 25.35 -6.58 -16.50
CA THR A 3 24.85 -7.71 -17.31
C THR A 3 23.67 -8.43 -16.65
N ARG A 4 23.36 -8.10 -15.39
CA ARG A 4 22.35 -8.74 -14.53
C ARG A 4 20.93 -8.43 -15.01
N THR A 5 20.03 -9.40 -14.85
CA THR A 5 18.60 -9.29 -15.21
C THR A 5 17.70 -9.06 -14.00
N LEU A 6 18.26 -9.15 -12.79
CA LEU A 6 17.61 -8.85 -11.52
C LEU A 6 18.56 -7.99 -10.66
N PRO A 7 18.05 -7.06 -9.86
CA PRO A 7 18.87 -6.22 -9.01
C PRO A 7 19.38 -6.98 -7.80
N ASN A 8 20.37 -6.39 -7.13
CA ASN A 8 20.69 -6.71 -5.74
C ASN A 8 20.34 -5.51 -4.87
N ILE A 9 19.65 -5.78 -3.76
CA ILE A 9 19.19 -4.79 -2.81
C ILE A 9 19.85 -5.09 -1.47
N ILE A 10 20.48 -4.10 -0.85
CA ILE A 10 20.94 -4.19 0.54
C ILE A 10 19.83 -3.65 1.44
N ILE A 11 19.49 -4.38 2.49
CA ILE A 11 18.72 -3.86 3.62
C ILE A 11 19.65 -3.81 4.83
N THR A 12 19.98 -2.59 5.26
CA THR A 12 20.93 -2.31 6.35
C THR A 12 20.32 -1.44 7.44
N GLY A 13 21.04 -1.28 8.55
CA GLY A 13 20.64 -0.52 9.72
C GLY A 13 21.01 -1.21 11.03
N THR A 14 20.83 -0.52 12.14
CA THR A 14 21.19 -1.01 13.48
C THR A 14 20.47 -2.33 13.81
N PRO A 15 21.09 -3.29 14.52
CA PRO A 15 20.38 -4.43 15.11
C PRO A 15 19.09 -4.01 15.83
N GLY A 16 17.97 -4.67 15.51
CA GLY A 16 16.65 -4.37 16.11
C GLY A 16 15.72 -3.50 15.25
N VAL A 17 16.21 -2.91 14.15
CA VAL A 17 15.38 -2.04 13.29
C VAL A 17 14.33 -2.78 12.45
N GLY A 18 14.47 -4.10 12.26
CA GLY A 18 13.51 -4.92 11.50
C GLY A 18 14.00 -5.49 10.16
N LYS A 19 15.31 -5.43 9.90
CA LYS A 19 15.93 -5.90 8.63
C LYS A 19 15.46 -7.28 8.17
N THR A 20 15.62 -8.29 9.00
CA THR A 20 15.28 -9.68 8.64
C THR A 20 13.82 -9.83 8.25
N SER A 21 12.91 -9.21 9.00
CA SER A 21 11.47 -9.21 8.66
C SER A 21 11.18 -8.50 7.34
N HIS A 22 11.85 -7.37 7.05
CA HIS A 22 11.74 -6.72 5.73
C HIS A 22 12.28 -7.61 4.62
N CYS A 23 13.42 -8.27 4.84
CA CYS A 23 14.06 -9.11 3.83
C CYS A 23 13.24 -10.36 3.51
N GLU A 24 12.67 -11.02 4.53
CA GLU A 24 11.80 -12.18 4.37
C GLU A 24 10.55 -11.80 3.57
N LEU A 25 9.86 -10.72 3.96
CA LEU A 25 8.65 -10.28 3.28
C LEU A 25 8.94 -9.78 1.85
N LEU A 26 10.04 -9.06 1.66
CA LEU A 26 10.44 -8.59 0.33
C LEU A 26 10.87 -9.76 -0.58
N ALA A 27 11.55 -10.78 -0.04
CA ALA A 27 11.91 -11.98 -0.79
C ALA A 27 10.68 -12.75 -1.23
N GLU A 28 9.68 -12.87 -0.35
CA GLU A 28 8.39 -13.50 -0.66
C GLU A 28 7.68 -12.78 -1.82
N ARG A 29 7.63 -11.44 -1.79
CA ARG A 29 6.91 -10.64 -2.80
C ARG A 29 7.63 -10.55 -4.15
N THR A 30 8.95 -10.37 -4.12
CA THR A 30 9.73 -10.10 -5.33
C THR A 30 10.31 -11.36 -5.98
N GLY A 31 10.35 -12.47 -5.25
CA GLY A 31 11.06 -13.68 -5.65
C GLY A 31 12.58 -13.55 -5.64
N LEU A 32 13.12 -12.43 -5.14
CA LEU A 32 14.55 -12.27 -4.86
C LEU A 32 14.97 -13.22 -3.74
N LYS A 33 16.23 -13.66 -3.76
CA LYS A 33 16.77 -14.55 -2.73
C LYS A 33 17.22 -13.74 -1.53
N HIS A 34 16.67 -14.05 -0.36
CA HIS A 34 17.19 -13.54 0.91
C HIS A 34 18.53 -14.18 1.23
N LEU A 35 19.56 -13.35 1.37
CA LEU A 35 20.90 -13.70 1.80
C LEU A 35 21.16 -13.08 3.18
N SER A 36 20.90 -13.85 4.23
CA SER A 36 21.32 -13.52 5.59
C SER A 36 22.82 -13.70 5.73
N VAL A 37 23.55 -12.59 5.86
CA VAL A 37 25.01 -12.64 5.95
C VAL A 37 25.46 -13.30 7.27
N ASN A 38 24.63 -13.24 8.32
CA ASN A 38 24.90 -13.96 9.58
C ASN A 38 24.93 -15.48 9.38
N ASP A 39 24.00 -15.98 8.58
CA ASP A 39 23.93 -17.42 8.27
C ASP A 39 25.09 -17.81 7.36
N VAL A 40 25.45 -16.99 6.38
CA VAL A 40 26.64 -17.23 5.54
C VAL A 40 27.91 -17.31 6.37
N VAL A 41 28.13 -16.34 7.27
CA VAL A 41 29.32 -16.30 8.13
C VAL A 41 29.44 -17.57 8.98
N LYS A 42 28.31 -18.03 9.53
CA LYS A 42 28.27 -19.23 10.35
C LYS A 42 28.43 -20.51 9.53
N ASP A 43 27.68 -20.66 8.44
CA ASP A 43 27.61 -21.90 7.66
C ASP A 43 28.86 -22.12 6.80
N LYS A 44 29.50 -21.04 6.36
CA LYS A 44 30.73 -21.08 5.55
C LYS A 44 32.00 -20.76 6.34
N GLU A 45 31.88 -20.61 7.66
CA GLU A 45 33.00 -20.32 8.58
C GLU A 45 33.80 -19.06 8.18
N CYS A 46 33.12 -18.01 7.70
CA CYS A 46 33.73 -16.73 7.31
C CYS A 46 33.98 -15.83 8.53
N HIS A 47 34.62 -16.36 9.57
CA HIS A 47 34.90 -15.65 10.81
C HIS A 47 36.26 -16.02 11.40
N GLU A 48 36.87 -15.10 12.15
CA GLU A 48 38.16 -15.30 12.83
C GLU A 48 38.02 -15.73 14.30
N GLY A 49 36.80 -15.62 14.86
CA GLY A 49 36.52 -15.99 16.25
C GLY A 49 35.19 -15.45 16.75
N TRP A 50 34.84 -15.82 17.98
CA TRP A 50 33.63 -15.34 18.67
C TRP A 50 34.03 -14.30 19.72
N ASP A 51 33.35 -13.16 19.70
CA ASP A 51 33.47 -12.14 20.74
C ASP A 51 32.42 -12.39 21.84
N GLU A 52 32.89 -12.79 23.03
CA GLU A 52 32.02 -13.07 24.19
C GLU A 52 31.45 -11.79 24.83
N GLU A 53 32.11 -10.65 24.70
CA GLU A 53 31.64 -9.38 25.27
C GLU A 53 30.47 -8.85 24.45
N TYR A 54 30.60 -8.88 23.13
CA TYR A 54 29.60 -8.38 22.18
C TYR A 54 28.61 -9.45 21.69
N GLN A 55 28.85 -10.72 22.03
CA GLN A 55 28.03 -11.87 21.62
C GLN A 55 27.81 -11.88 20.10
N SER A 56 28.90 -11.82 19.35
CA SER A 56 28.92 -11.75 17.88
C SER A 56 30.17 -12.42 17.29
N TRP A 57 30.07 -12.87 16.05
CA TRP A 57 31.23 -13.34 15.29
C TRP A 57 32.09 -12.16 14.85
N ILE A 58 33.42 -12.33 14.94
CA ILE A 58 34.40 -11.44 14.29
C ILE A 58 34.49 -11.90 12.84
N VAL A 59 33.90 -11.12 11.94
CA VAL A 59 33.68 -11.51 10.55
C VAL A 59 34.97 -11.33 9.75
N ASP A 60 35.33 -12.33 8.97
CA ASP A 60 36.41 -12.27 7.99
C ASP A 60 35.81 -11.79 6.67
N GLU A 61 35.93 -10.50 6.40
CA GLU A 61 35.28 -9.84 5.25
C GLU A 61 35.76 -10.39 3.91
N ASP A 62 37.05 -10.68 3.77
CA ASP A 62 37.62 -11.24 2.54
C ASP A 62 37.01 -12.62 2.25
N LYS A 63 36.99 -13.51 3.26
CA LYS A 63 36.35 -14.83 3.10
C LYS A 63 34.86 -14.71 2.83
N LEU A 64 34.17 -13.76 3.46
CA LEU A 64 32.75 -13.55 3.24
C LEU A 64 32.48 -13.13 1.79
N LEU A 65 33.22 -12.16 1.27
CA LEU A 65 33.10 -11.68 -0.11
C LEU A 65 33.37 -12.81 -1.11
N ASP A 66 34.47 -13.55 -0.94
CA ASP A 66 34.80 -14.71 -1.77
C ASP A 66 33.67 -15.75 -1.78
N ALA A 67 33.04 -15.96 -0.61
CA ALA A 67 32.01 -16.96 -0.45
C ALA A 67 30.67 -16.61 -1.11
N ILE A 68 30.40 -15.33 -1.38
CA ILE A 68 29.13 -14.87 -1.97
C ILE A 68 29.29 -14.28 -3.38
N GLU A 69 30.52 -13.98 -3.81
CA GLU A 69 30.84 -13.25 -5.04
C GLU A 69 30.16 -13.85 -6.28
N GLU A 70 30.33 -15.16 -6.51
CA GLU A 70 29.80 -15.82 -7.71
C GLU A 70 28.27 -15.73 -7.80
N ASP A 71 27.59 -15.75 -6.66
CA ASP A 71 26.14 -15.74 -6.57
C ASP A 71 25.59 -14.32 -6.67
N VAL A 72 26.12 -13.40 -5.87
CA VAL A 72 25.66 -12.00 -5.86
C VAL A 72 25.92 -11.32 -7.20
N LYS A 73 27.04 -11.62 -7.90
CA LYS A 73 27.30 -11.07 -9.24
C LYS A 73 26.26 -11.48 -10.30
N LYS A 74 25.49 -12.55 -10.09
CA LYS A 74 24.41 -12.95 -11.02
C LYS A 74 23.19 -12.04 -10.90
N GLY A 75 23.06 -11.31 -9.79
CA GLY A 75 21.88 -10.53 -9.46
C GLY A 75 20.77 -11.36 -8.81
N GLY A 76 19.77 -10.70 -8.25
CA GLY A 76 18.59 -11.36 -7.68
C GLY A 76 18.63 -11.59 -6.17
N TYR A 77 19.40 -10.80 -5.43
CA TYR A 77 19.58 -10.98 -3.99
C TYR A 77 19.09 -9.79 -3.15
N ILE A 78 18.48 -10.11 -2.02
CA ILE A 78 18.27 -9.18 -0.91
C ILE A 78 19.31 -9.53 0.16
N ILE A 79 20.23 -8.61 0.42
CA ILE A 79 21.35 -8.81 1.33
C ILE A 79 20.98 -8.21 2.70
N ASP A 80 20.87 -9.06 3.71
CA ASP A 80 20.54 -8.70 5.09
C ASP A 80 21.81 -8.67 5.95
N TRP A 81 22.27 -7.46 6.27
CA TRP A 81 23.41 -7.23 7.15
C TRP A 81 23.30 -5.88 7.86
N HIS A 82 24.14 -5.64 8.86
CA HIS A 82 24.13 -4.38 9.61
C HIS A 82 25.08 -3.32 9.03
N ALA A 83 26.18 -3.74 8.41
CA ALA A 83 27.09 -2.89 7.65
C ALA A 83 26.87 -3.06 6.14
N CYS A 84 27.28 -2.13 5.32
CA CYS A 84 27.11 -2.21 3.87
C CYS A 84 28.34 -1.77 3.07
N ASP A 85 29.32 -1.15 3.73
CA ASP A 85 30.56 -0.65 3.16
C ASP A 85 31.46 -1.73 2.53
N LEU A 86 31.41 -2.96 3.06
CA LEU A 86 32.21 -4.07 2.55
C LEU A 86 31.82 -4.52 1.13
N PHE A 87 30.57 -4.30 0.69
CA PHE A 87 30.11 -4.80 -0.61
C PHE A 87 30.54 -3.87 -1.75
N PRO A 88 31.15 -4.38 -2.84
CA PRO A 88 31.54 -3.53 -3.96
C PRO A 88 30.34 -2.83 -4.61
N LYS A 89 30.44 -1.51 -4.85
CA LYS A 89 29.42 -0.69 -5.55
C LYS A 89 28.86 -1.37 -6.81
N SER A 90 29.72 -2.04 -7.59
CA SER A 90 29.33 -2.72 -8.82
C SER A 90 28.32 -3.87 -8.64
N TRP A 91 28.15 -4.37 -7.42
CA TRP A 91 27.24 -5.47 -7.10
C TRP A 91 25.85 -4.98 -6.70
N ILE A 92 25.67 -3.71 -6.34
CA ILE A 92 24.49 -3.22 -5.63
C ILE A 92 23.74 -2.23 -6.49
N ASP A 93 22.41 -2.33 -6.51
CA ASP A 93 21.54 -1.44 -7.28
C ASP A 93 20.67 -0.53 -6.39
N LEU A 94 20.43 -0.93 -5.13
CA LEU A 94 19.69 -0.16 -4.13
C LEU A 94 20.21 -0.49 -2.73
N VAL A 95 20.32 0.53 -1.88
CA VAL A 95 20.65 0.43 -0.47
C VAL A 95 19.53 1.04 0.36
N ILE A 96 18.88 0.23 1.17
CA ILE A 96 17.84 0.65 2.10
C ILE A 96 18.43 0.70 3.50
N VAL A 97 18.36 1.85 4.14
CA VAL A 97 18.77 2.03 5.54
C VAL A 97 17.52 2.17 6.39
N LEU A 98 17.22 1.13 7.17
CA LEU A 98 16.10 1.14 8.11
C LEU A 98 16.47 1.87 9.40
N ARG A 99 15.57 2.74 9.84
CA ARG A 99 15.68 3.59 11.03
C ARG A 99 14.52 3.33 11.97
N VAL A 100 14.76 3.46 13.27
CA VAL A 100 13.73 3.29 14.30
C VAL A 100 13.92 4.32 15.40
N ASP A 101 12.82 4.82 15.95
CA ASP A 101 12.85 5.69 17.10
C ASP A 101 13.51 5.01 18.31
N THR A 102 14.26 5.78 19.09
CA THR A 102 15.10 5.24 20.17
C THR A 102 14.29 4.45 21.21
N LYS A 103 13.01 4.79 21.41
CA LYS A 103 12.15 4.11 22.38
C LYS A 103 11.70 2.74 21.86
N ALA A 104 11.18 2.68 20.64
CA ALA A 104 10.82 1.44 19.97
C ALA A 104 12.04 0.52 19.82
N LEU A 105 13.21 1.08 19.52
CA LEU A 105 14.45 0.32 19.47
C LEU A 105 14.83 -0.26 20.85
N TYR A 106 14.79 0.55 21.91
CA TYR A 106 15.04 0.10 23.29
C TYR A 106 14.10 -1.05 23.68
N ASP A 107 12.81 -0.91 23.41
CA ASP A 107 11.79 -1.91 23.75
C ASP A 107 12.05 -3.23 22.99
N ARG A 108 12.39 -3.16 21.70
CA ARG A 108 12.73 -4.33 20.86
C ARG A 108 14.00 -5.03 21.33
N LEU A 109 15.06 -4.28 21.64
CA LEU A 109 16.33 -4.85 22.11
C LEU A 109 16.19 -5.48 23.51
N THR A 110 15.41 -4.84 24.38
CA THR A 110 15.07 -5.37 25.70
C THR A 110 14.30 -6.68 25.59
N ALA A 111 13.31 -6.76 24.68
CA ALA A 111 12.55 -7.98 24.42
C ALA A 111 13.44 -9.14 23.93
N ARG A 112 14.54 -8.83 23.24
CA ARG A 112 15.58 -9.80 22.80
C ARG A 112 16.55 -10.22 23.91
N LYS A 113 16.41 -9.67 25.13
CA LYS A 113 17.28 -9.94 26.30
C LYS A 113 18.76 -9.66 26.03
N TYR A 114 19.05 -8.60 25.28
CA TYR A 114 20.44 -8.18 25.06
C TYR A 114 21.07 -7.71 26.39
N PRO A 115 22.36 -7.98 26.62
CA PRO A 115 23.10 -7.38 27.73
C PRO A 115 23.05 -5.84 27.64
N GLU A 116 23.07 -5.17 28.80
CA GLU A 116 22.95 -3.70 28.88
C GLU A 116 23.99 -2.96 28.04
N ILE A 117 25.23 -3.47 28.00
CA ILE A 117 26.33 -2.92 27.18
C ILE A 117 25.96 -2.95 25.69
N LYS A 118 25.52 -4.11 25.18
CA LYS A 118 25.12 -4.31 23.78
C LYS A 118 23.88 -3.48 23.43
N LEU A 119 22.94 -3.35 24.37
CA LEU A 119 21.75 -2.52 24.17
C LEU A 119 22.16 -1.05 24.01
N GLN A 120 23.00 -0.54 24.92
CA GLN A 120 23.44 0.86 24.90
C GLN A 120 24.24 1.18 23.63
N GLU A 121 25.15 0.30 23.22
CA GLU A 121 25.93 0.45 22.00
C GLU A 121 25.04 0.58 20.75
N ASN A 122 24.02 -0.28 20.62
CA ASN A 122 23.11 -0.23 19.48
C ASN A 122 22.25 1.04 19.51
N LEU A 123 21.79 1.48 20.69
CA LEU A 123 21.08 2.75 20.80
C LEU A 123 21.96 3.94 20.42
N ASP A 124 23.21 3.96 20.90
CA ASP A 124 24.15 5.03 20.58
C ASP A 124 24.46 5.05 19.07
N SER A 125 24.62 3.88 18.45
CA SER A 125 24.81 3.73 17.00
C SER A 125 23.62 4.28 16.19
N GLU A 126 22.39 3.98 16.63
CA GLU A 126 21.17 4.51 15.99
C GLU A 126 21.03 6.03 16.17
N ILE A 127 21.35 6.56 17.36
CA ILE A 127 21.30 8.01 17.65
C ILE A 127 22.35 8.77 16.86
N MET A 128 23.53 8.18 16.67
CA MET A 128 24.66 8.80 15.98
C MET A 128 24.63 8.62 14.46
N ASP A 129 23.53 8.05 13.92
CA ASP A 129 23.33 7.89 12.48
C ASP A 129 24.44 7.06 11.79
N VAL A 130 25.09 6.13 12.50
CA VAL A 130 26.30 5.46 12.01
C VAL A 130 26.05 4.75 10.67
N LEU A 131 24.99 3.94 10.59
CA LEU A 131 24.74 3.12 9.39
C LEU A 131 24.25 3.93 8.18
N ILE A 132 23.56 5.06 8.40
CA ILE A 132 23.16 5.92 7.28
C ILE A 132 24.36 6.73 6.74
N GLN A 133 25.28 7.15 7.61
CA GLN A 133 26.52 7.80 7.18
C GLN A 133 27.40 6.81 6.42
N GLU A 134 27.58 5.60 6.94
CA GLU A 134 28.33 4.53 6.27
C GLU A 134 27.77 4.24 4.86
N ALA A 135 26.46 4.12 4.72
CA ALA A 135 25.81 3.92 3.42
C ALA A 135 26.05 5.09 2.46
N ARG A 136 25.94 6.34 2.93
CA ARG A 136 26.16 7.55 2.12
C ARG A 136 27.62 7.74 1.71
N ASP A 137 28.57 7.34 2.55
CA ASP A 137 30.00 7.38 2.23
C ASP A 137 30.38 6.28 1.22
N SER A 138 29.69 5.14 1.28
CA SER A 138 30.01 3.94 0.50
C SER A 138 29.28 3.84 -0.83
N TYR A 139 28.15 4.53 -1.02
CA TYR A 139 27.29 4.43 -2.20
C TYR A 139 26.89 5.79 -2.75
N ASP A 140 26.42 5.82 -4.00
CA ASP A 140 25.96 7.07 -4.60
C ASP A 140 24.62 7.48 -3.99
N GLU A 141 24.44 8.77 -3.67
CA GLU A 141 23.29 9.28 -2.92
C GLU A 141 21.93 8.86 -3.51
N GLU A 142 21.85 8.74 -4.85
CA GLU A 142 20.63 8.38 -5.58
C GLU A 142 20.13 6.95 -5.31
N ILE A 143 21.00 6.05 -4.87
CA ILE A 143 20.65 4.65 -4.57
C ILE A 143 20.56 4.36 -3.07
N VAL A 144 20.79 5.37 -2.21
CA VAL A 144 20.68 5.24 -0.75
C VAL A 144 19.36 5.83 -0.29
N VAL A 145 18.48 4.96 0.23
CA VAL A 145 17.14 5.34 0.67
C VAL A 145 16.96 5.02 2.14
N GLU A 146 16.64 6.05 2.92
CA GLU A 146 16.36 5.95 4.35
C GLU A 146 14.85 5.73 4.58
N LEU A 147 14.49 4.75 5.41
CA LEU A 147 13.10 4.40 5.73
C LEU A 147 12.89 4.20 7.23
N GLN A 148 11.76 4.68 7.76
CA GLN A 148 11.35 4.48 9.14
C GLN A 148 10.64 3.14 9.32
N SER A 149 10.91 2.42 10.41
CA SER A 149 10.41 1.06 10.66
C SER A 149 9.98 0.85 12.12
N ASN A 150 9.23 1.80 12.67
CA ASN A 150 8.78 1.87 14.06
C ASN A 150 7.69 0.84 14.39
N ASP A 151 6.85 0.50 13.41
CA ASP A 151 5.74 -0.43 13.56
C ASP A 151 5.53 -1.30 12.30
N ALA A 152 4.48 -2.13 12.34
CA ALA A 152 4.16 -3.05 11.25
C ALA A 152 3.58 -2.35 10.02
N ASP A 153 2.89 -1.21 10.19
CA ASP A 153 2.30 -0.45 9.08
C ASP A 153 3.43 0.22 8.27
N GLU A 154 4.43 0.79 8.95
CA GLU A 154 5.63 1.32 8.30
C GLU A 154 6.44 0.22 7.60
N MET A 155 6.57 -0.97 8.20
CA MET A 155 7.24 -2.11 7.57
C MET A 155 6.56 -2.52 6.26
N GLU A 156 5.23 -2.64 6.28
CA GLU A 156 4.43 -2.98 5.12
C GLU A 156 4.60 -1.93 4.01
N SER A 157 4.46 -0.65 4.35
CA SER A 157 4.65 0.47 3.42
C SER A 157 6.07 0.52 2.82
N ASN A 158 7.09 0.21 3.63
CA ASN A 158 8.46 0.13 3.16
C ASN A 158 8.64 -0.98 2.11
N VAL A 159 8.07 -2.16 2.37
CA VAL A 159 8.15 -3.29 1.43
C VAL A 159 7.45 -2.94 0.12
N GLU A 160 6.24 -2.37 0.15
CA GLU A 160 5.52 -1.92 -1.06
C GLU A 160 6.35 -0.90 -1.88
N ARG A 161 7.02 0.03 -1.19
CA ARG A 161 7.89 1.03 -1.83
C ARG A 161 9.09 0.39 -2.50
N ILE A 162 9.73 -0.59 -1.86
CA ILE A 162 10.90 -1.28 -2.42
C ILE A 162 10.48 -2.20 -3.57
N GLU A 163 9.33 -2.87 -3.47
CA GLU A 163 8.74 -3.67 -4.54
C GLU A 163 8.42 -2.83 -5.79
N SER A 164 7.83 -1.65 -5.59
CA SER A 164 7.57 -0.71 -6.69
C SER A 164 8.86 -0.26 -7.38
N TRP A 165 9.93 -0.01 -6.60
CA TRP A 165 11.25 0.30 -7.16
C TRP A 165 11.82 -0.90 -7.94
N PHE A 166 11.69 -2.12 -7.42
CA PHE A 166 12.17 -3.35 -8.06
C PHE A 166 11.53 -3.58 -9.42
N GLU A 167 10.21 -3.38 -9.54
CA GLU A 167 9.51 -3.51 -10.82
C GLU A 167 9.90 -2.42 -11.82
N SER A 168 10.10 -1.17 -11.37
CA SER A 168 10.64 -0.11 -12.22
C SER A 168 12.04 -0.46 -12.73
N TRP A 169 12.93 -0.91 -11.84
CA TRP A 169 14.28 -1.31 -12.20
C TRP A 169 14.27 -2.43 -13.24
N LYS A 170 13.41 -3.44 -13.09
CA LYS A 170 13.23 -4.51 -14.06
C LYS A 170 12.77 -3.98 -15.41
N GLY A 171 11.84 -3.03 -15.44
CA GLY A 171 11.37 -2.36 -16.65
C GLY A 171 12.51 -1.67 -17.40
N ASP A 172 13.32 -0.90 -16.69
CA ASP A 172 14.44 -0.12 -17.24
C ASP A 172 15.62 -0.99 -17.70
N ASN A 173 15.76 -2.20 -17.15
CA ASN A 173 16.86 -3.12 -17.43
C ASN A 173 16.45 -4.35 -18.29
N LYS A 174 15.28 -4.31 -18.97
CA LYS A 174 14.87 -5.38 -19.91
C LYS A 174 15.87 -5.52 -21.07
N LYS A 175 16.38 -6.74 -21.29
CA LYS A 175 17.11 -7.12 -22.51
C LYS A 175 16.18 -7.84 -23.49
N GLU A 176 16.23 -7.47 -24.77
CA GLU A 176 15.56 -8.21 -25.85
C GLU A 176 16.15 -9.64 -25.94
N GLY A 177 15.28 -10.66 -25.93
CA GLY A 177 15.66 -12.05 -26.28
C GLY A 177 15.76 -13.08 -25.14
N TRP A 178 15.24 -12.80 -23.94
CA TRP A 178 15.08 -13.84 -22.90
C TRP A 178 13.82 -14.69 -23.15
N GLU A 179 13.99 -15.89 -23.69
CA GLU A 179 12.99 -16.97 -23.64
C GLU A 179 13.19 -17.75 -22.34
N GLY A 180 12.67 -17.22 -21.23
CA GLY A 180 12.74 -17.84 -19.92
C GLY A 180 11.86 -19.07 -19.76
N VAL A 181 12.22 -19.89 -18.76
CA VAL A 181 11.29 -20.86 -18.16
C VAL A 181 10.01 -20.12 -17.80
N GLN A 182 8.88 -20.61 -18.33
CA GLN A 182 7.56 -20.08 -18.01
C GLN A 182 7.41 -20.03 -16.48
N PRO A 183 7.05 -18.88 -15.89
CA PRO A 183 6.86 -18.81 -14.46
C PRO A 183 5.82 -19.86 -14.05
N ILE A 184 6.14 -20.63 -13.00
CA ILE A 184 5.09 -21.35 -12.28
C ILE A 184 4.22 -20.24 -11.69
N ASN A 185 3.03 -20.07 -12.27
CA ASN A 185 2.10 -19.03 -11.88
C ASN A 185 1.57 -19.35 -10.46
N ILE A 186 2.19 -18.75 -9.43
CA ILE A 186 1.78 -18.89 -8.02
C ILE A 186 1.01 -17.69 -7.47
N TYR A 187 0.82 -16.63 -8.28
CA TYR A 187 -0.17 -15.58 -8.00
C TYR A 187 -1.24 -15.62 -9.08
N PRO A 188 -2.53 -15.80 -8.73
CA PRO A 188 -3.59 -15.67 -9.71
C PRO A 188 -3.63 -14.22 -10.18
N ASN A 189 -4.00 -14.04 -11.44
CA ASN A 189 -4.53 -12.79 -12.01
C ASN A 189 -5.18 -11.91 -10.91
N MET A 190 -4.62 -10.73 -10.60
CA MET A 190 -5.14 -9.86 -9.52
C MET A 190 -6.57 -9.36 -9.80
N ALA A 191 -7.00 -9.43 -11.06
CA ALA A 191 -8.41 -9.36 -11.39
C ALA A 191 -9.09 -10.71 -11.09
N PRO A 192 -10.02 -10.75 -10.12
CA PRO A 192 -10.59 -12.02 -9.70
C PRO A 192 -11.60 -12.52 -10.74
N GLN A 193 -11.70 -13.84 -10.92
CA GLN A 193 -12.80 -14.43 -11.70
C GLN A 193 -14.16 -14.18 -11.05
N THR A 194 -14.20 -14.06 -9.71
CA THR A 194 -15.39 -13.72 -8.93
C THR A 194 -15.08 -12.61 -7.92
N LEU A 195 -15.83 -11.51 -7.99
CA LEU A 195 -15.69 -10.35 -7.11
C LEU A 195 -16.91 -10.20 -6.19
N ASN A 196 -16.70 -10.21 -4.88
CA ASN A 196 -17.77 -10.02 -3.91
C ASN A 196 -17.99 -8.53 -3.65
N PHE A 197 -19.04 -7.97 -4.23
CA PHE A 197 -19.44 -6.59 -3.97
C PHE A 197 -20.33 -6.52 -2.72
N ILE A 198 -19.82 -5.89 -1.67
CA ILE A 198 -20.52 -5.81 -0.38
C ILE A 198 -21.48 -4.62 -0.41
N THR A 199 -22.71 -4.92 -0.80
CA THR A 199 -23.79 -3.93 -0.86
C THR A 199 -25.15 -4.60 -0.66
N GLY A 200 -26.03 -3.91 0.05
CA GLY A 200 -27.47 -4.21 0.07
C GLY A 200 -28.27 -3.39 -0.95
N ASN A 201 -27.62 -2.48 -1.69
CA ASN A 201 -28.31 -1.55 -2.59
C ASN A 201 -28.33 -2.08 -4.03
N ALA A 202 -29.52 -2.50 -4.49
CA ALA A 202 -29.72 -3.05 -5.83
C ALA A 202 -29.34 -2.06 -6.96
N ASN A 203 -29.49 -0.75 -6.75
CA ASN A 203 -29.09 0.25 -7.74
C ASN A 203 -27.57 0.32 -7.87
N LYS A 204 -26.83 0.33 -6.75
CA LYS A 204 -25.36 0.28 -6.74
C LYS A 204 -24.88 -0.98 -7.48
N LEU A 205 -25.47 -2.14 -7.17
CA LEU A 205 -25.14 -3.39 -7.84
C LEU A 205 -25.37 -3.32 -9.35
N SER A 206 -26.49 -2.72 -9.79
CA SER A 206 -26.80 -2.58 -11.22
C SER A 206 -25.77 -1.74 -11.97
N GLU A 207 -25.27 -0.67 -11.35
CA GLU A 207 -24.28 0.22 -11.95
C GLU A 207 -22.90 -0.44 -12.03
N VAL A 208 -22.48 -1.12 -10.96
CA VAL A 208 -21.22 -1.88 -10.93
C VAL A 208 -21.23 -3.02 -11.95
N LYS A 209 -22.33 -3.77 -12.05
CA LYS A 209 -22.47 -4.84 -13.06
C LYS A 209 -22.43 -4.33 -14.48
N ALA A 210 -23.08 -3.19 -14.75
CA ALA A 210 -23.10 -2.61 -16.10
C ALA A 210 -21.70 -2.21 -16.58
N ILE A 211 -20.80 -1.82 -15.67
CA ILE A 211 -19.46 -1.34 -16.01
C ILE A 211 -18.42 -2.47 -15.99
N LEU A 212 -18.44 -3.36 -14.99
CA LEU A 212 -17.43 -4.41 -14.83
C LEU A 212 -17.69 -5.69 -15.66
N SER A 213 -18.87 -5.84 -16.26
CA SER A 213 -19.19 -6.99 -17.13
C SER A 213 -18.31 -7.06 -18.39
N ALA A 214 -17.65 -5.96 -18.78
CA ALA A 214 -16.71 -5.93 -19.90
C ALA A 214 -15.44 -6.79 -19.67
N ASN A 215 -15.12 -7.12 -18.41
CA ASN A 215 -13.85 -7.75 -18.03
C ASN A 215 -13.97 -9.26 -17.71
N ASN A 216 -15.08 -9.94 -18.06
CA ASN A 216 -15.34 -11.35 -17.67
C ASN A 216 -15.29 -11.62 -16.15
N ILE A 217 -15.45 -10.59 -15.30
CA ILE A 217 -15.50 -10.74 -13.84
C ILE A 217 -16.93 -11.05 -13.41
N SER A 218 -17.13 -12.17 -12.71
CA SER A 218 -18.43 -12.53 -12.11
C SER A 218 -18.65 -11.73 -10.83
N ILE A 219 -19.74 -10.95 -10.73
CA ILE A 219 -20.02 -10.14 -9.54
C ILE A 219 -21.08 -10.82 -8.67
N THR A 220 -20.67 -11.24 -7.48
CA THR A 220 -21.55 -11.69 -6.40
C THR A 220 -21.87 -10.50 -5.49
N SER A 221 -23.14 -10.32 -5.14
CA SER A 221 -23.55 -9.29 -4.18
C SER A 221 -23.91 -9.97 -2.88
N GLN A 222 -23.35 -9.49 -1.77
CA GLN A 222 -23.73 -9.96 -0.44
C GLN A 222 -23.93 -8.76 0.49
N PRO A 223 -25.09 -8.63 1.15
CA PRO A 223 -25.24 -7.65 2.21
C PRO A 223 -24.53 -8.17 3.46
N LEU A 224 -23.45 -7.51 3.87
CA LEU A 224 -22.83 -7.71 5.18
C LEU A 224 -23.20 -6.54 6.08
N ASP A 225 -23.55 -6.84 7.33
CA ASP A 225 -23.70 -5.83 8.37
C ASP A 225 -22.32 -5.54 8.95
N LEU A 226 -21.67 -4.50 8.43
CA LEU A 226 -20.34 -4.08 8.83
C LEU A 226 -20.45 -2.82 9.69
N PRO A 227 -19.76 -2.76 10.84
CA PRO A 227 -19.70 -1.53 11.62
C PRO A 227 -18.97 -0.45 10.81
N GLU A 228 -19.62 0.69 10.61
CA GLU A 228 -19.00 1.87 9.99
C GLU A 228 -18.31 2.68 11.10
N ILE A 229 -16.97 2.76 11.04
CA ILE A 229 -16.21 3.60 11.96
C ILE A 229 -16.43 5.09 11.67
N GLN A 230 -16.06 5.94 12.63
CA GLN A 230 -15.95 7.38 12.40
C GLN A 230 -14.52 7.70 12.03
N GLY A 231 -14.33 8.49 10.97
CA GLY A 231 -13.01 8.90 10.51
C GLY A 231 -13.13 9.71 9.23
N ASP A 232 -11.99 9.94 8.59
CA ASP A 232 -11.96 10.56 7.28
C ASP A 232 -12.49 9.59 6.21
N LEU A 233 -12.81 10.15 5.04
CA LEU A 233 -13.47 9.44 3.94
C LEU A 233 -12.73 8.16 3.53
N ASN A 234 -11.39 8.19 3.51
CA ASN A 234 -10.57 7.04 3.15
C ASN A 234 -10.56 5.99 4.27
N ASP A 235 -10.37 6.40 5.52
CA ASP A 235 -10.31 5.50 6.68
C ASP A 235 -11.58 4.65 6.81
N VAL A 236 -12.74 5.29 6.65
CA VAL A 236 -14.04 4.61 6.69
C VAL A 236 -14.12 3.53 5.60
N THR A 237 -13.65 3.84 4.39
CA THR A 237 -13.71 2.90 3.26
C THR A 237 -12.69 1.77 3.42
N ILE A 238 -11.49 2.06 3.92
CA ILE A 238 -10.42 1.07 4.19
C ILE A 238 -10.87 0.08 5.25
N ASP A 239 -11.33 0.56 6.42
CA ASP A 239 -11.78 -0.29 7.52
C ASP A 239 -12.93 -1.21 7.07
N LYS A 240 -13.91 -0.64 6.34
CA LYS A 240 -15.01 -1.41 5.75
C LYS A 240 -14.52 -2.50 4.80
N CYS A 241 -13.51 -2.21 3.98
CA CYS A 241 -12.93 -3.16 3.04
C CYS A 241 -12.17 -4.28 3.76
N LYS A 242 -11.34 -3.94 4.76
CA LYS A 242 -10.60 -4.91 5.59
C LYS A 242 -11.57 -5.87 6.30
N ARG A 243 -12.59 -5.35 6.99
CA ARG A 243 -13.60 -6.18 7.65
C ARG A 243 -14.39 -7.06 6.66
N ALA A 244 -14.73 -6.51 5.49
CA ALA A 244 -15.35 -7.30 4.43
C ALA A 244 -14.45 -8.47 4.00
N ALA A 245 -13.16 -8.20 3.78
CA ALA A 245 -12.19 -9.19 3.35
C ALA A 245 -12.01 -10.28 4.41
N GLU A 246 -11.91 -9.92 5.70
CA GLU A 246 -11.85 -10.84 6.83
C GLU A 246 -13.06 -11.78 6.91
N ILE A 247 -14.27 -11.30 6.59
CA ILE A 247 -15.48 -12.13 6.63
C ILE A 247 -15.59 -13.03 5.39
N ILE A 248 -15.30 -12.47 4.22
CA ILE A 248 -15.46 -13.15 2.93
C ILE A 248 -14.33 -14.14 2.65
N GLN A 249 -13.15 -13.91 3.24
CA GLN A 249 -11.95 -14.73 3.03
C GLN A 249 -11.58 -14.82 1.54
N GLY A 250 -11.65 -13.69 0.82
CA GLY A 250 -11.38 -13.61 -0.61
C GLY A 250 -11.67 -12.24 -1.21
N PRO A 251 -11.71 -12.12 -2.55
CA PRO A 251 -11.80 -10.83 -3.22
C PRO A 251 -13.08 -10.07 -2.89
N VAL A 252 -12.93 -8.86 -2.37
CA VAL A 252 -14.02 -7.98 -1.98
C VAL A 252 -13.91 -6.63 -2.66
N LEU A 253 -15.08 -6.06 -2.96
CA LEU A 253 -15.24 -4.68 -3.35
C LEU A 253 -16.23 -4.04 -2.38
N VAL A 254 -15.87 -2.92 -1.79
CA VAL A 254 -16.78 -2.08 -1.01
C VAL A 254 -16.88 -0.70 -1.64
N GLU A 255 -17.93 0.03 -1.30
CA GLU A 255 -18.16 1.40 -1.77
C GLU A 255 -18.69 2.26 -0.63
N ASP A 256 -18.14 3.46 -0.52
CA ASP A 256 -18.72 4.55 0.27
C ASP A 256 -18.96 5.79 -0.58
N THR A 257 -20.02 6.51 -0.20
CA THR A 257 -20.48 7.71 -0.90
C THR A 257 -20.61 8.83 0.10
N CYS A 258 -19.87 9.91 -0.13
CA CYS A 258 -19.87 11.10 0.70
C CYS A 258 -20.48 12.29 -0.04
N LEU A 259 -21.12 13.17 0.71
CA LEU A 259 -21.54 14.48 0.22
C LEU A 259 -20.89 15.55 1.10
N CYS A 260 -19.95 16.28 0.53
CA CYS A 260 -19.04 17.15 1.25
C CYS A 260 -19.39 18.61 0.97
N PHE A 261 -19.84 19.37 1.98
CA PHE A 261 -20.13 20.80 1.79
C PHE A 261 -18.87 21.60 2.09
N ASN A 262 -18.43 22.45 1.15
CA ASN A 262 -17.20 23.21 1.29
C ASN A 262 -17.28 24.19 2.47
N ALA A 263 -18.42 24.86 2.63
CA ALA A 263 -18.71 25.75 3.75
C ALA A 263 -18.64 25.07 5.13
N LEU A 264 -18.86 23.75 5.19
CA LEU A 264 -18.74 22.96 6.43
C LEU A 264 -17.47 22.11 6.48
N LYS A 265 -16.44 22.51 5.72
CA LYS A 265 -15.14 21.83 5.66
C LYS A 265 -15.25 20.33 5.36
N GLY A 266 -16.17 19.99 4.44
CA GLY A 266 -16.37 18.61 3.98
C GLY A 266 -17.45 17.84 4.73
N LEU A 267 -18.02 18.37 5.81
CA LEU A 267 -19.21 17.78 6.44
C LEU A 267 -20.47 17.97 5.56
N PRO A 268 -21.48 17.09 5.64
CA PRO A 268 -21.55 15.89 6.49
C PRO A 268 -20.66 14.72 6.03
N GLY A 269 -20.13 14.75 4.81
CA GLY A 269 -19.12 13.81 4.34
C GLY A 269 -19.58 12.34 4.43
N PRO A 270 -18.82 11.44 5.10
CA PRO A 270 -19.20 10.03 5.24
C PRO A 270 -20.49 9.83 6.06
N TYR A 271 -20.90 10.84 6.84
CA TYR A 271 -22.10 10.75 7.69
C TYR A 271 -23.40 11.11 6.97
N ILE A 272 -23.36 11.39 5.66
CA ILE A 272 -24.51 11.90 4.89
C ILE A 272 -25.78 11.05 5.03
N LYS A 273 -25.68 9.73 5.16
CA LYS A 273 -26.84 8.83 5.37
C LYS A 273 -27.62 9.22 6.62
N TRP A 274 -26.93 9.48 7.72
CA TRP A 274 -27.54 9.84 9.00
C TRP A 274 -28.15 11.24 8.95
N PHE A 275 -27.40 12.20 8.39
CA PHE A 275 -27.90 13.56 8.20
C PHE A 275 -29.15 13.59 7.31
N LEU A 276 -29.16 12.89 6.18
CA LEU A 276 -30.33 12.80 5.31
C LEU A 276 -31.53 12.15 6.02
N THR A 277 -31.29 11.07 6.78
CA THR A 277 -32.36 10.36 7.51
C THR A 277 -33.00 11.26 8.57
N SER A 278 -32.20 12.02 9.31
CA SER A 278 -32.69 12.86 10.40
C SER A 278 -33.26 14.21 9.93
N LEU A 279 -32.67 14.81 8.90
CA LEU A 279 -32.97 16.18 8.48
C LEU A 279 -33.82 16.27 7.21
N GLY A 280 -33.83 15.21 6.39
CA GLY A 280 -34.39 15.26 5.04
C GLY A 280 -33.67 16.26 4.13
N HIS A 281 -34.18 16.43 2.92
CA HIS A 281 -33.62 17.36 1.92
C HIS A 281 -33.68 18.83 2.36
N GLU A 282 -34.78 19.22 3.02
CA GLU A 282 -34.96 20.57 3.52
C GLU A 282 -33.96 20.89 4.63
N GLY A 283 -33.81 20.00 5.62
CA GLY A 283 -32.88 20.22 6.71
C GLY A 283 -31.41 20.23 6.25
N LEU A 284 -31.04 19.42 5.24
CA LEU A 284 -29.71 19.48 4.61
C LEU A 284 -29.46 20.84 3.94
N ASN A 285 -30.46 21.43 3.28
CA ASN A 285 -30.36 22.80 2.76
C ASN A 285 -30.22 23.83 3.88
N ASN A 286 -31.00 23.67 4.97
CA ASN A 286 -31.00 24.59 6.10
C ASN A 286 -29.65 24.61 6.85
N LEU A 287 -28.88 23.51 6.84
CA LEU A 287 -27.50 23.50 7.37
C LEU A 287 -26.60 24.55 6.71
N LEU A 288 -26.88 24.86 5.44
CA LEU A 288 -26.12 25.84 4.69
C LEU A 288 -26.75 27.23 4.72
N ALA A 289 -27.91 27.45 5.33
CA ALA A 289 -28.68 28.71 5.22
C ALA A 289 -27.86 29.97 5.56
N ALA A 290 -26.97 29.88 6.56
CA ALA A 290 -26.12 30.99 7.00
C ALA A 290 -24.86 31.23 6.15
N TYR A 291 -24.56 30.34 5.19
CA TYR A 291 -23.35 30.40 4.38
C TYR A 291 -23.68 30.84 2.96
N GLU A 292 -22.93 31.81 2.41
CA GLU A 292 -23.06 32.20 1.00
C GLU A 292 -22.57 31.08 0.07
N ASP A 293 -21.50 30.40 0.47
CA ASP A 293 -20.95 29.28 -0.27
C ASP A 293 -21.87 28.05 -0.17
N LYS A 294 -22.40 27.64 -1.33
CA LYS A 294 -23.21 26.44 -1.51
C LYS A 294 -22.47 25.34 -2.28
N SER A 295 -21.18 25.53 -2.57
CA SER A 295 -20.41 24.54 -3.30
C SER A 295 -20.24 23.26 -2.48
N ALA A 296 -20.29 22.13 -3.17
CA ALA A 296 -20.20 20.82 -2.56
C ALA A 296 -19.57 19.82 -3.52
N GLN A 297 -19.06 18.72 -2.98
CA GLN A 297 -18.51 17.61 -3.72
C GLN A 297 -19.30 16.34 -3.42
N ALA A 298 -19.73 15.67 -4.48
CA ALA A 298 -20.14 14.28 -4.41
C ALA A 298 -18.89 13.42 -4.59
N VAL A 299 -18.57 12.56 -3.61
CA VAL A 299 -17.38 11.71 -3.63
C VAL A 299 -17.80 10.26 -3.51
N CYS A 300 -17.29 9.41 -4.40
CA CYS A 300 -17.43 7.96 -4.31
C CYS A 300 -16.03 7.35 -4.22
N THR A 301 -15.84 6.48 -3.23
CA THR A 301 -14.63 5.68 -3.10
C THR A 301 -15.02 4.21 -3.17
N PHE A 302 -14.47 3.50 -4.15
CA PHE A 302 -14.41 2.05 -4.11
C PHE A 302 -13.12 1.63 -3.43
N ALA A 303 -13.19 0.56 -2.64
CA ALA A 303 -12.01 -0.12 -2.13
C ALA A 303 -12.07 -1.59 -2.51
N TYR A 304 -11.02 -2.05 -3.19
CA TYR A 304 -10.85 -3.44 -3.60
C TYR A 304 -9.77 -4.09 -2.74
N SER A 305 -10.01 -5.31 -2.28
CA SER A 305 -8.98 -6.15 -1.67
C SER A 305 -9.11 -7.56 -2.25
N ALA A 306 -7.98 -8.23 -2.50
CA ALA A 306 -7.96 -9.61 -2.98
C ALA A 306 -8.26 -10.63 -1.86
N GLY A 307 -8.19 -10.22 -0.58
CA GLY A 307 -8.41 -11.08 0.58
C GLY A 307 -7.93 -10.42 1.89
N PRO A 308 -8.11 -11.09 3.05
CA PRO A 308 -7.81 -10.54 4.38
C PRO A 308 -6.39 -9.96 4.52
N ASP A 309 -5.41 -10.56 3.83
CA ASP A 309 -3.99 -10.21 3.91
C ASP A 309 -3.57 -9.18 2.85
N HIS A 310 -4.52 -8.58 2.13
CA HIS A 310 -4.27 -7.59 1.08
C HIS A 310 -4.83 -6.23 1.47
N GLU A 311 -3.97 -5.21 1.46
CA GLU A 311 -4.37 -3.83 1.71
C GLU A 311 -5.40 -3.35 0.67
N PRO A 312 -6.46 -2.62 1.10
CA PRO A 312 -7.45 -2.11 0.18
C PRO A 312 -6.91 -1.06 -0.79
N ILE A 313 -7.07 -1.31 -2.08
CA ILE A 313 -6.76 -0.36 -3.15
C ILE A 313 -7.95 0.57 -3.36
N LEU A 314 -7.72 1.88 -3.22
CA LEU A 314 -8.76 2.89 -3.32
C LEU A 314 -8.91 3.46 -4.73
N PHE A 315 -10.15 3.53 -5.20
CA PHE A 315 -10.53 4.18 -6.47
C PHE A 315 -11.55 5.26 -6.18
N GLN A 316 -11.12 6.52 -6.26
CA GLN A 316 -11.96 7.66 -5.90
C GLN A 316 -12.39 8.46 -7.13
N GLY A 317 -13.68 8.77 -7.19
CA GLY A 317 -14.27 9.68 -8.17
C GLY A 317 -14.98 10.83 -7.47
N ILE A 318 -14.77 12.04 -7.99
CA ILE A 318 -15.30 13.29 -7.43
C ILE A 318 -16.08 14.02 -8.51
N THR A 319 -17.24 14.58 -8.14
CA THR A 319 -17.95 15.56 -8.94
C THR A 319 -18.24 16.79 -8.10
N ASP A 320 -17.74 17.93 -8.54
CA ASP A 320 -18.05 19.24 -7.98
C ASP A 320 -19.45 19.70 -8.40
N GLY A 321 -20.15 20.35 -7.49
CA GLY A 321 -21.50 20.84 -7.70
C GLY A 321 -21.92 21.85 -6.64
N LYS A 322 -23.23 22.03 -6.49
CA LYS A 322 -23.82 22.94 -5.50
C LYS A 322 -25.00 22.32 -4.79
N ILE A 323 -25.21 22.73 -3.54
CA ILE A 323 -26.42 22.38 -2.80
C ILE A 323 -27.52 23.39 -3.10
N VAL A 324 -28.67 22.87 -3.51
CA VAL A 324 -29.85 23.65 -3.91
C VAL A 324 -31.11 23.07 -3.28
N SER A 325 -32.16 23.89 -3.25
CA SER A 325 -33.49 23.42 -2.87
C SER A 325 -33.90 22.23 -3.73
N ALA A 326 -34.53 21.24 -3.09
CA ALA A 326 -34.82 19.95 -3.71
C ALA A 326 -35.66 20.10 -5.01
N ARG A 327 -35.18 19.50 -6.10
CA ARG A 327 -35.93 19.39 -7.37
C ARG A 327 -35.80 17.98 -7.94
N GLY A 328 -36.79 17.57 -8.73
CA GLY A 328 -36.87 16.22 -9.30
C GLY A 328 -37.41 15.17 -8.31
N PRO A 329 -37.45 13.88 -8.70
CA PRO A 329 -38.01 12.81 -7.89
C PRO A 329 -37.15 12.48 -6.66
N GLY A 330 -37.75 12.42 -5.47
CA GLY A 330 -37.09 12.10 -4.20
C GLY A 330 -36.74 10.62 -3.99
N ASN A 331 -36.56 9.85 -5.05
CA ASN A 331 -36.49 8.39 -4.99
C ASN A 331 -35.10 7.86 -4.57
N PHE A 332 -34.05 8.68 -4.61
CA PHE A 332 -32.69 8.24 -4.37
C PHE A 332 -31.84 9.24 -3.58
N GLY A 333 -31.64 8.95 -2.30
CA GLY A 333 -30.67 9.65 -1.45
C GLY A 333 -30.82 11.17 -1.48
N TRP A 334 -29.69 11.86 -1.62
CA TRP A 334 -29.59 13.32 -1.66
C TRP A 334 -29.56 13.90 -3.08
N ASP A 335 -29.79 13.08 -4.12
CA ASP A 335 -29.80 13.53 -5.51
C ASP A 335 -30.64 14.80 -5.78
N PRO A 336 -31.82 14.98 -5.15
CA PRO A 336 -32.65 16.17 -5.40
C PRO A 336 -32.00 17.50 -5.00
N ILE A 337 -31.00 17.48 -4.13
CA ILE A 337 -30.37 18.70 -3.60
C ILE A 337 -28.98 18.97 -4.17
N PHE A 338 -28.40 18.04 -4.94
CA PHE A 338 -27.07 18.21 -5.53
C PHE A 338 -27.20 18.58 -7.01
N GLU A 339 -26.82 19.82 -7.32
CA GLU A 339 -26.85 20.39 -8.67
C GLU A 339 -25.50 20.25 -9.37
N TYR A 340 -25.54 19.75 -10.60
CA TYR A 340 -24.44 19.75 -11.56
C TYR A 340 -24.91 20.43 -12.85
N GLU A 341 -24.21 21.49 -13.26
CA GLU A 341 -24.48 22.24 -14.49
C GLU A 341 -25.96 22.64 -14.69
N GLY A 342 -26.61 23.10 -13.62
CA GLY A 342 -27.99 23.65 -13.67
C GLY A 342 -29.11 22.63 -13.53
N GLN A 343 -28.81 21.34 -13.38
CA GLN A 343 -29.79 20.29 -13.08
C GLN A 343 -29.40 19.55 -11.82
N THR A 344 -30.38 19.19 -10.98
CA THR A 344 -30.11 18.27 -9.87
C THR A 344 -29.88 16.86 -10.40
N TYR A 345 -29.14 16.03 -9.68
CA TYR A 345 -28.99 14.62 -10.05
C TYR A 345 -30.32 13.88 -10.18
N ALA A 346 -31.36 14.32 -9.46
CA ALA A 346 -32.70 13.74 -9.57
C ALA A 346 -33.45 14.20 -10.83
N GLU A 347 -33.14 15.38 -11.38
CA GLU A 347 -33.69 15.87 -12.65
C GLU A 347 -33.06 15.17 -13.87
N MET A 348 -31.89 14.56 -13.70
CA MET A 348 -31.17 13.89 -14.78
C MET A 348 -31.72 12.50 -15.09
N GLU A 349 -31.80 12.18 -16.38
CA GLU A 349 -31.95 10.81 -16.84
C GLU A 349 -30.79 9.94 -16.36
N LYS A 350 -31.08 8.69 -15.95
CA LYS A 350 -30.08 7.79 -15.34
C LYS A 350 -28.85 7.60 -16.24
N SER A 351 -29.04 7.50 -17.55
CA SER A 351 -27.95 7.34 -18.52
C SER A 351 -27.02 8.55 -18.60
N GLU A 352 -27.56 9.77 -18.45
CA GLU A 352 -26.76 11.01 -18.49
C GLU A 352 -26.01 11.21 -17.18
N LYS A 353 -26.69 11.01 -16.04
CA LYS A 353 -26.05 11.04 -14.72
C LYS A 353 -24.87 10.07 -14.66
N ASN A 354 -25.04 8.86 -15.19
CA ASN A 354 -23.99 7.83 -15.19
C ASN A 354 -22.74 8.20 -16.00
N LYS A 355 -22.78 9.18 -16.91
CA LYS A 355 -21.58 9.64 -17.64
C LYS A 355 -20.72 10.59 -16.81
N ILE A 356 -21.33 11.35 -15.90
CA ILE A 356 -20.69 12.46 -15.19
C ILE A 356 -20.53 12.21 -13.69
N SER A 357 -21.19 11.18 -13.15
CA SER A 357 -21.25 10.95 -11.71
C SER A 357 -19.89 10.58 -11.13
N HIS A 358 -19.68 11.03 -9.90
CA HIS A 358 -18.62 10.61 -8.99
C HIS A 358 -18.41 9.10 -8.96
N ARG A 359 -19.49 8.29 -8.90
CA ARG A 359 -19.39 6.82 -8.93
C ARG A 359 -18.87 6.29 -10.26
N ALA A 360 -19.35 6.82 -11.39
CA ALA A 360 -18.87 6.39 -12.71
C ALA A 360 -17.37 6.71 -12.90
N LYS A 361 -16.91 7.87 -12.42
CA LYS A 361 -15.49 8.23 -12.41
C LYS A 361 -14.66 7.26 -11.55
N ALA A 362 -15.17 6.88 -10.37
CA ALA A 362 -14.51 5.91 -9.50
C ALA A 362 -14.45 4.52 -10.17
N LEU A 363 -15.54 4.07 -10.79
CA LEU A 363 -15.61 2.80 -11.51
C LEU A 363 -14.72 2.76 -12.75
N ALA A 364 -14.58 3.86 -13.48
CA ALA A 364 -13.66 3.94 -14.62
C ALA A 364 -12.21 3.68 -14.18
N LYS A 365 -11.79 4.24 -13.04
CA LYS A 365 -10.46 3.99 -12.46
C LYS A 365 -10.29 2.52 -12.06
N LEU A 366 -11.29 1.95 -11.39
CA LEU A 366 -11.30 0.52 -11.03
C LEU A 366 -11.21 -0.38 -12.27
N GLN A 367 -11.97 -0.05 -13.33
CA GLN A 367 -11.97 -0.82 -14.58
C GLN A 367 -10.63 -0.73 -15.30
N GLU A 368 -10.04 0.45 -15.39
CA GLU A 368 -8.72 0.66 -15.99
C GLU A 368 -7.66 -0.14 -15.24
N TRP A 369 -7.72 -0.14 -13.90
CA TRP A 369 -6.83 -0.93 -13.07
C TRP A 369 -6.99 -2.43 -13.32
N PHE A 370 -8.21 -2.97 -13.25
CA PHE A 370 -8.45 -4.39 -13.57
C PHE A 370 -8.00 -4.77 -14.98
N ALA A 371 -8.19 -3.90 -15.97
CA ALA A 371 -7.75 -4.18 -17.34
C ALA A 371 -6.23 -4.31 -17.45
N LYS A 372 -5.47 -3.48 -16.72
CA LYS A 372 -4.00 -3.58 -16.64
C LYS A 372 -3.58 -4.90 -16.00
N GLU A 373 -4.20 -5.25 -14.87
CA GLU A 373 -3.92 -6.49 -14.14
C GLU A 373 -4.27 -7.76 -14.94
N MET A 374 -5.30 -7.72 -15.80
CA MET A 374 -5.67 -8.87 -16.66
C MET A 374 -4.81 -9.01 -17.91
N SER A 375 -4.12 -7.95 -18.33
CA SER A 375 -3.31 -7.90 -19.54
C SER A 375 -1.81 -8.15 -19.30
N SER A 376 -1.41 -8.14 -18.04
CA SER A 376 -0.06 -8.43 -17.54
C SER A 376 0.07 -9.91 -17.21
#